data_AF-A0A445C7M1-F1
#
_entry.id   AF-A0A445C7M1-F1
#
_cell.length_a   1.000
_cell.length_b   1.000
_cell.length_c   1.000
_cell.angle_alpha   90.00
_cell.angle_beta   90.00
_cell.angle_gamma   90.00
#
_symmetry.space_group_name_H-M   'P 1'
#
loop_
_entity.id
_entity.type
_entity.pdbx_description
1 polymer ?
#
loop_
_entity_poly.entity_id
_entity_poly.type
_entity_poly.pdbx_seq_one_letter_code
_entity_poly.pdbx_strand_id
1 'polypeptide(L)'
;MTLEELQTFCLIEIEKLLQNNGKSLKDYAGMPLPNVDLISAFSNSMVVREMQYDVSEMLAQHDDYFAQLTAEQESIYHAIISRVLNKEHGFFFVYGFGGTGKTFLYKTLSTKLRSERKIVINVASSGIASLLLPGGKTAHSMFNIPIELNEESICRIRVNSQKEDLIRQADLIIWDEAPMTNKLAFEAVDRTFRDLMKVTSISNKNLPFGGKVIVLGGDFRQVLPVIPKASRAEIVMASINSSYLWKHCEVFNLTR
;
A
#
# COMPACT_ATOMS: atom_id res chain seq x y z
N MET A 1 -13.98 2.86 14.06
CA MET A 1 -14.20 1.64 14.87
C MET A 1 -15.28 1.92 15.91
N THR A 2 -16.03 0.90 16.33
CA THR A 2 -16.96 1.04 17.46
C THR A 2 -16.18 1.16 18.77
N LEU A 3 -16.84 1.65 19.83
CA LEU A 3 -16.22 1.76 21.16
C LEU A 3 -15.79 0.39 21.71
N GLU A 4 -16.56 -0.66 21.41
CA GLU A 4 -16.28 -2.05 21.81
C GLU A 4 -15.07 -2.63 21.07
N GLU A 5 -14.95 -2.35 19.77
CA GLU A 5 -13.76 -2.67 18.98
C GLU A 5 -12.53 -1.97 19.59
N LEU A 6 -12.59 -0.66 19.83
CA LEU A 6 -11.52 0.14 20.46
C LEU A 6 -11.09 -0.42 21.82
N GLN A 7 -12.04 -0.77 22.68
CA GLN A 7 -11.76 -1.35 23.98
C GLN A 7 -11.04 -2.70 23.84
N THR A 8 -11.51 -3.55 22.93
CA THR A 8 -10.89 -4.85 22.66
C THR A 8 -9.46 -4.68 22.14
N PHE A 9 -9.19 -3.70 21.27
CA PHE A 9 -7.84 -3.38 20.81
C PHE A 9 -6.89 -2.98 21.94
N CYS A 10 -7.36 -2.07 22.80
CA CYS A 10 -6.58 -1.61 23.94
C CYS A 10 -6.19 -2.80 24.82
N LEU A 11 -7.14 -3.70 25.10
CA LEU A 11 -6.89 -4.90 25.90
C LEU A 11 -5.91 -5.87 25.23
N ILE A 12 -5.98 -6.07 23.90
CA ILE A 12 -5.03 -6.94 23.18
C ILE A 12 -3.60 -6.39 23.25
N GLU A 13 -3.41 -5.09 23.07
CA GLU A 13 -2.07 -4.48 23.14
C GLU A 13 -1.51 -4.51 24.57
N ILE A 14 -2.37 -4.29 25.58
CA ILE A 14 -1.99 -4.47 26.99
C ILE A 14 -1.61 -5.93 27.26
N GLU A 15 -2.39 -6.90 26.78
CA GLU A 15 -2.10 -8.34 26.92
C GLU A 15 -0.73 -8.69 26.32
N LYS A 16 -0.40 -8.20 25.12
CA LYS A 16 0.93 -8.41 24.50
C LYS A 16 2.06 -7.84 25.35
N LEU A 17 1.89 -6.62 25.89
CA LEU A 17 2.87 -6.00 26.76
C LEU A 17 3.03 -6.78 28.08
N LEU A 18 1.94 -7.28 28.66
CA LEU A 18 1.97 -8.11 29.86
C LEU A 18 2.66 -9.46 29.60
N GLN A 19 2.35 -10.11 28.48
CA GLN A 19 2.94 -11.40 28.11
C GLN A 19 4.46 -11.30 27.90
N ASN A 20 4.95 -10.19 27.33
CA ASN A 20 6.38 -9.90 27.25
C ASN A 20 7.06 -9.79 28.63
N ASN A 21 6.28 -9.54 29.68
CA ASN A 21 6.73 -9.46 31.08
C ASN A 21 6.27 -10.68 31.92
N GLY A 22 5.84 -11.78 31.28
CA GLY A 22 5.43 -13.01 31.95
C GLY A 22 4.11 -12.91 32.73
N LYS A 23 3.25 -11.95 32.40
CA LYS A 23 1.94 -11.70 33.02
C LYS A 23 0.83 -11.80 31.96
N SER A 24 -0.41 -11.91 32.40
CA SER A 24 -1.62 -11.83 31.57
C SER A 24 -2.66 -10.92 32.24
N LEU A 25 -3.58 -10.35 31.47
CA LEU A 25 -4.78 -9.68 32.00
C LEU A 25 -5.57 -10.58 32.95
N LYS A 26 -5.52 -11.90 32.75
CA LYS A 26 -6.13 -12.89 33.65
C LYS A 26 -5.55 -12.87 35.07
N ASP A 27 -4.33 -12.38 35.24
CA ASP A 27 -3.65 -12.31 36.54
C ASP A 27 -4.14 -11.13 37.40
N TYR A 28 -4.98 -10.25 36.84
CA TYR A 28 -5.51 -9.06 37.51
C TYR A 28 -7.02 -9.18 37.69
N ALA A 29 -7.47 -9.32 38.93
CA ALA A 29 -8.90 -9.47 39.25
C ALA A 29 -9.71 -8.24 38.81
N GLY A 30 -10.81 -8.46 38.08
CA GLY A 30 -11.71 -7.42 37.59
C GLY A 30 -11.30 -6.77 36.26
N MET A 31 -10.18 -7.17 35.66
CA MET A 31 -9.82 -6.71 34.31
C MET A 31 -10.74 -7.36 33.26
N PRO A 32 -11.34 -6.59 32.34
CA PRO A 32 -12.04 -7.15 31.19
C PRO A 32 -11.07 -7.92 30.29
N LEU A 33 -11.50 -9.07 29.81
CA LEU A 33 -10.73 -9.89 28.88
C LEU A 33 -11.09 -9.54 27.43
N PRO A 34 -10.12 -9.52 26.51
CA PRO A 34 -10.41 -9.31 25.11
C PRO A 34 -11.29 -10.43 24.56
N ASN A 35 -12.29 -10.07 23.76
CA ASN A 35 -13.18 -11.04 23.12
C ASN A 35 -12.38 -11.92 22.15
N VAL A 36 -12.33 -13.23 22.41
CA VAL A 36 -11.47 -14.19 21.71
C VAL A 36 -11.76 -14.27 20.20
N ASP A 37 -13.01 -14.08 19.80
CA ASP A 37 -13.40 -14.09 18.38
C ASP A 37 -12.80 -12.87 17.65
N LEU A 38 -12.76 -11.72 18.33
CA LEU A 38 -12.10 -10.50 17.85
C LEU A 38 -10.56 -10.59 17.93
N ILE A 39 -9.99 -11.34 18.88
CA ILE A 39 -8.52 -11.55 18.97
C ILE A 39 -7.97 -12.17 17.68
N SER A 40 -8.68 -13.13 17.09
CA SER A 40 -8.24 -13.76 15.84
C SER A 40 -8.24 -12.76 14.67
N ALA A 41 -9.30 -11.96 14.55
CA ALA A 41 -9.46 -10.89 13.56
C ALA A 41 -8.45 -9.74 13.75
N PHE A 42 -7.95 -9.56 14.98
CA PHE A 42 -7.07 -8.44 15.38
C PHE A 42 -5.67 -8.86 15.80
N SER A 43 -5.28 -10.10 15.54
CA SER A 43 -3.94 -10.63 15.85
C SER A 43 -2.83 -9.89 15.07
N ASN A 44 -3.17 -9.38 13.88
CA ASN A 44 -2.27 -8.63 13.03
C ASN A 44 -2.36 -7.11 13.29
N SER A 45 -1.45 -6.60 14.12
CA SER A 45 -1.40 -5.16 14.44
C SER A 45 -1.16 -4.26 13.22
N MET A 46 -0.62 -4.77 12.11
CA MET A 46 -0.48 -4.01 10.88
C MET A 46 -1.82 -3.81 10.15
N VAL A 47 -2.64 -4.85 10.05
CA VAL A 47 -3.99 -4.77 9.49
C VAL A 47 -4.86 -3.85 10.35
N VAL A 48 -4.78 -4.01 11.66
CA VAL A 48 -5.51 -3.17 12.62
C VAL A 48 -5.22 -1.68 12.41
N ARG A 49 -3.95 -1.30 12.24
CA ARG A 49 -3.57 0.09 11.98
C ARG A 49 -4.16 0.64 10.68
N GLU A 50 -4.41 -0.20 9.69
CA GLU A 50 -5.09 0.24 8.46
C GLU A 50 -6.62 0.26 8.59
N MET A 51 -7.18 -0.42 9.59
CA MET A 51 -8.62 -0.48 9.86
C MET A 51 -9.08 0.49 10.97
N GLN A 52 -8.14 1.15 11.64
CA GLN A 52 -8.44 2.01 12.79
C GLN A 52 -9.10 3.35 12.43
N TYR A 53 -9.08 3.74 11.15
CA TYR A 53 -9.65 5.01 10.71
C TYR A 53 -11.15 5.10 11.01
N ASP A 54 -11.62 6.30 11.34
CA ASP A 54 -13.05 6.53 11.54
C ASP A 54 -13.76 6.57 10.18
N VAL A 55 -14.71 5.66 9.99
CA VAL A 55 -15.44 5.51 8.72
C VAL A 55 -16.22 6.77 8.35
N SER A 56 -16.85 7.43 9.33
CA SER A 56 -17.66 8.62 9.09
C SER A 56 -16.78 9.82 8.74
N GLU A 57 -15.65 9.96 9.43
CA GLU A 57 -14.64 10.98 9.11
C GLU A 57 -14.04 10.75 7.72
N MET A 58 -13.69 9.51 7.38
CA MET A 58 -13.15 9.16 6.06
C MET A 58 -14.16 9.43 4.95
N LEU A 59 -15.45 9.15 5.18
CA LEU A 59 -16.51 9.45 4.21
C LEU A 59 -16.67 10.96 4.02
N ALA A 60 -16.73 11.73 5.11
CA ALA A 60 -16.85 13.18 5.03
C ALA A 60 -15.65 13.83 4.30
N GLN A 61 -14.42 13.37 4.61
CA GLN A 61 -13.21 13.81 3.90
C GLN A 61 -13.23 13.39 2.43
N HIS A 62 -13.67 12.18 2.14
CA HIS A 62 -13.83 11.72 0.76
C HIS A 62 -14.78 12.62 -0.01
N ASP A 63 -15.96 12.93 0.52
CA ASP A 63 -16.97 13.71 -0.20
C ASP A 63 -16.48 15.15 -0.47
N ASP A 64 -15.77 15.76 0.49
CA ASP A 64 -15.10 17.05 0.30
C ASP A 64 -14.02 17.00 -0.79
N TYR A 65 -13.15 15.99 -0.75
CA TYR A 65 -12.08 15.88 -1.73
C TYR A 65 -12.59 15.53 -3.13
N PHE A 66 -13.57 14.63 -3.22
CA PHE A 66 -14.16 14.19 -4.48
C PHE A 66 -14.82 15.36 -5.22
N ALA A 67 -15.53 16.24 -4.50
CA ALA A 67 -16.15 17.43 -5.07
C ALA A 67 -15.15 18.44 -5.68
N GLN A 68 -13.87 18.36 -5.30
CA GLN A 68 -12.80 19.25 -5.75
C GLN A 68 -11.92 18.63 -6.86
N LEU A 69 -12.18 17.38 -7.27
CA LEU A 69 -11.40 16.75 -8.33
C LEU A 69 -11.59 17.47 -9.66
N THR A 70 -10.50 17.57 -10.43
CA THR A 70 -10.60 17.97 -11.84
C THR A 70 -11.18 16.82 -12.66
N ALA A 71 -11.72 17.12 -13.85
CA ALA A 71 -12.24 16.08 -14.75
C ALA A 71 -11.19 15.01 -15.10
N GLU A 72 -9.91 15.39 -15.23
CA GLU A 72 -8.82 14.44 -15.45
C GLU A 72 -8.63 13.51 -14.24
N GLN A 73 -8.60 14.08 -13.03
CA GLN A 73 -8.46 13.30 -11.79
C GLN A 73 -9.66 12.41 -11.54
N GLU A 74 -10.87 12.89 -11.80
CA GLU A 74 -12.11 12.14 -11.63
C GLU A 74 -12.16 10.92 -12.58
N SER A 75 -11.75 11.08 -13.84
CA SER A 75 -11.64 9.95 -14.78
C SER A 75 -10.69 8.87 -14.26
N ILE A 76 -9.53 9.26 -13.72
CA ILE A 76 -8.55 8.32 -13.16
C ILE A 76 -9.11 7.67 -11.89
N TYR A 77 -9.76 8.45 -11.04
CA TYR A 77 -10.41 7.97 -9.82
C TYR A 77 -11.41 6.86 -10.14
N HIS A 78 -12.34 7.08 -11.07
CA HIS A 78 -13.35 6.07 -11.44
C HIS A 78 -12.71 4.81 -12.03
N ALA A 79 -11.68 4.96 -12.87
CA ALA A 79 -10.95 3.83 -13.43
C ALA A 79 -10.32 2.95 -12.34
N ILE A 80 -9.68 3.55 -11.33
CA ILE A 80 -9.03 2.82 -10.24
C ILE A 80 -10.06 2.21 -9.28
N ILE A 81 -11.05 3.00 -8.85
CA ILE A 81 -12.09 2.54 -7.91
C ILE A 81 -12.89 1.39 -8.51
N SER A 82 -13.26 1.45 -9.78
CA SER A 82 -13.99 0.37 -10.44
C SER A 82 -13.21 -0.95 -10.44
N ARG A 83 -11.88 -0.94 -10.71
CA ARG A 83 -11.05 -2.16 -10.59
C ARG A 83 -11.07 -2.73 -9.19
N VAL A 84 -10.91 -1.88 -8.17
CA VAL A 84 -10.90 -2.31 -6.77
C VAL A 84 -12.25 -2.90 -6.35
N LEU A 85 -13.36 -2.23 -6.66
CA LEU A 85 -14.70 -2.67 -6.27
C LEU A 85 -15.15 -3.94 -7.00
N ASN A 86 -14.78 -4.08 -8.27
CA ASN A 86 -15.05 -5.28 -9.07
C ASN A 86 -14.11 -6.45 -8.74
N LYS A 87 -13.14 -6.26 -7.83
CA LYS A 87 -12.12 -7.25 -7.45
C LYS A 87 -11.30 -7.73 -8.65
N GLU A 88 -11.00 -6.81 -9.55
CA GLU A 88 -10.13 -7.04 -10.70
C GLU A 88 -8.69 -6.64 -10.39
N HIS A 89 -7.74 -7.18 -11.16
CA HIS A 89 -6.36 -6.72 -11.11
C HIS A 89 -6.23 -5.39 -11.85
N GLY A 90 -5.23 -4.59 -11.49
CA GLY A 90 -4.97 -3.31 -12.16
C GLY A 90 -3.55 -2.85 -11.91
N PHE A 91 -2.88 -2.36 -12.95
CA PHE A 91 -1.57 -1.74 -12.82
C PHE A 91 -1.58 -0.40 -13.54
N PHE A 92 -1.49 0.67 -12.77
CA PHE A 92 -1.65 2.03 -13.25
C PHE A 92 -0.41 2.86 -13.00
N PHE A 93 -0.12 3.81 -13.90
CA PHE A 93 0.84 4.87 -13.66
C PHE A 93 0.17 6.23 -13.87
N VAL A 94 0.15 7.06 -12.83
CA VAL A 94 -0.35 8.43 -12.88
C VAL A 94 0.84 9.37 -13.07
N TYR A 95 1.06 9.75 -14.32
CA TYR A 95 2.04 10.76 -14.70
C TYR A 95 1.46 12.16 -14.50
N GLY A 96 2.26 13.09 -13.99
CA GLY A 96 1.88 14.50 -13.93
C GLY A 96 2.98 15.35 -13.31
N PHE A 97 3.04 16.63 -13.66
CA PHE A 97 4.07 17.53 -13.15
C PHE A 97 3.95 17.77 -11.63
N GLY A 98 4.97 18.39 -11.05
CA GLY A 98 4.83 18.95 -9.71
C GLY A 98 3.64 19.91 -9.66
N GLY A 99 2.77 19.74 -8.67
CA GLY A 99 1.59 20.61 -8.49
C GLY A 99 0.30 20.15 -9.18
N THR A 100 0.28 19.11 -10.02
CA THR A 100 -0.95 18.63 -10.71
C THR A 100 -1.92 17.84 -9.82
N GLY A 101 -1.79 17.94 -8.50
CA GLY A 101 -2.70 17.28 -7.56
C GLY A 101 -2.63 15.74 -7.49
N LYS A 102 -1.56 15.08 -7.97
CA LYS A 102 -1.37 13.60 -7.82
C LYS A 102 -1.62 13.11 -6.40
N THR A 103 -0.97 13.73 -5.42
CA THR A 103 -1.12 13.39 -4.00
C THR A 103 -2.55 13.62 -3.50
N PHE A 104 -3.26 14.62 -4.03
CA PHE A 104 -4.66 14.88 -3.70
C PHE A 104 -5.56 13.76 -4.23
N LEU A 105 -5.35 13.30 -5.46
CA LEU A 105 -6.01 12.12 -6.02
C LEU A 105 -5.76 10.87 -5.16
N TYR A 106 -4.51 10.61 -4.74
CA TYR A 106 -4.18 9.46 -3.88
C TYR A 106 -4.87 9.51 -2.52
N LYS A 107 -4.96 10.70 -1.92
CA LYS A 107 -5.72 10.92 -0.68
C LYS A 107 -7.20 10.62 -0.88
N THR A 108 -7.79 11.09 -1.98
CA THR A 108 -9.21 10.85 -2.31
C THR A 108 -9.52 9.37 -2.51
N LEU A 109 -8.64 8.64 -3.20
CA LEU A 109 -8.74 7.18 -3.33
C LEU A 109 -8.65 6.49 -1.96
N SER A 110 -7.70 6.92 -1.13
CA SER A 110 -7.48 6.36 0.21
C SER A 110 -8.69 6.57 1.12
N THR A 111 -9.24 7.78 1.18
CA THR A 111 -10.39 8.11 2.02
C THR A 111 -11.64 7.37 1.54
N LYS A 112 -11.87 7.28 0.22
CA LYS A 112 -12.97 6.47 -0.33
C LYS A 112 -12.93 5.04 0.17
N LEU A 113 -11.81 4.34 -0.07
CA LEU A 113 -11.70 2.93 0.24
C LEU A 113 -11.73 2.68 1.76
N ARG A 114 -11.07 3.53 2.55
CA ARG A 114 -11.11 3.42 4.02
C ARG A 114 -12.49 3.69 4.61
N SER A 115 -13.31 4.55 3.99
CA SER A 115 -14.72 4.73 4.38
C SER A 115 -15.54 3.44 4.19
N GLU A 116 -15.10 2.54 3.31
CA GLU A 116 -15.72 1.22 3.09
C GLU A 116 -14.99 0.09 3.84
N ARG A 117 -14.16 0.44 4.84
CA ARG A 117 -13.33 -0.51 5.62
C ARG A 117 -12.39 -1.36 4.72
N LYS A 118 -11.94 -0.81 3.60
CA LYS A 118 -10.94 -1.44 2.72
C LYS A 118 -9.53 -1.02 3.11
N ILE A 119 -8.56 -1.88 2.80
CA ILE A 119 -7.15 -1.67 3.18
C ILE A 119 -6.40 -1.03 2.01
N VAL A 120 -5.83 0.15 2.27
CA VAL A 120 -4.99 0.88 1.32
C VAL A 120 -3.57 0.99 1.88
N ILE A 121 -2.60 0.43 1.17
CA ILE A 121 -1.18 0.55 1.52
C ILE A 121 -0.59 1.72 0.74
N ASN A 122 -0.34 2.82 1.45
CA ASN A 122 0.34 3.99 0.91
C ASN A 122 1.85 3.88 1.13
N VAL A 123 2.62 3.89 0.05
CA VAL A 123 4.08 3.93 0.10
C VAL A 123 4.63 5.04 -0.79
N ALA A 124 5.88 5.42 -0.52
CA ALA A 124 6.65 6.28 -1.42
C ALA A 124 8.09 5.79 -1.55
N SER A 125 8.78 6.25 -2.60
CA SER A 125 10.21 5.96 -2.79
C SER A 125 11.11 6.65 -1.74
N SER A 126 10.70 7.82 -1.24
CA SER A 126 11.42 8.62 -0.25
C SER A 126 10.63 8.77 1.06
N GLY A 127 11.35 8.89 2.18
CA GLY A 127 10.75 9.13 3.50
C GLY A 127 9.93 10.41 3.54
N ILE A 128 10.44 11.50 2.95
CA ILE A 128 9.74 12.80 2.95
C ILE A 128 8.43 12.71 2.17
N ALA A 129 8.45 12.09 0.99
CA ALA A 129 7.24 11.89 0.17
C ALA A 129 6.19 11.04 0.90
N SER A 130 6.63 10.03 1.67
CA SER A 130 5.71 9.16 2.40
C SER A 130 4.89 9.91 3.46
N LEU A 131 5.41 11.00 4.04
CA LEU A 131 4.70 11.81 5.04
C LEU A 131 3.48 12.52 4.47
N LEU A 132 3.44 12.73 3.14
CA LEU A 132 2.31 13.38 2.48
C LEU A 132 1.11 12.44 2.30
N LEU A 133 1.32 11.13 2.44
CA LEU A 133 0.29 10.12 2.32
C LEU A 133 -0.22 9.67 3.70
N PRO A 134 -1.53 9.52 3.91
CA PRO A 134 -2.09 9.03 5.16
C PRO A 134 -1.59 7.62 5.52
N GLY A 135 -0.86 7.51 6.64
CA GLY A 135 -0.22 6.25 7.07
C GLY A 135 0.98 5.84 6.20
N GLY A 136 1.52 6.75 5.39
CA GLY A 136 2.55 6.47 4.41
C GLY A 136 3.86 5.97 5.03
N LYS A 137 4.51 5.04 4.32
CA LYS A 137 5.83 4.49 4.65
C LYS A 137 6.72 4.47 3.42
N THR A 138 8.02 4.30 3.61
CA THR A 138 8.88 4.03 2.44
C THR A 138 8.61 2.64 1.89
N ALA A 139 8.62 2.46 0.57
CA ALA A 139 8.40 1.16 -0.04
C ALA A 139 9.43 0.11 0.40
N HIS A 140 10.69 0.53 0.59
CA HIS A 140 11.74 -0.32 1.15
C HIS A 140 11.37 -0.88 2.53
N SER A 141 10.91 -0.01 3.44
CA SER A 141 10.52 -0.44 4.79
C SER A 141 9.20 -1.20 4.79
N MET A 142 8.24 -0.88 3.92
CA MET A 142 6.95 -1.56 3.87
C MET A 142 7.09 -2.97 3.30
N PHE A 143 7.84 -3.14 2.21
CA PHE A 143 7.96 -4.43 1.52
C PHE A 143 9.23 -5.21 1.86
N ASN A 144 10.14 -4.71 2.71
CA ASN A 144 11.44 -5.36 2.96
C ASN A 144 12.23 -5.58 1.66
N ILE A 145 12.27 -4.55 0.81
CA ILE A 145 13.04 -4.57 -0.44
C ILE A 145 14.53 -4.64 -0.09
N PRO A 146 15.30 -5.59 -0.64
CA PRO A 146 16.75 -5.64 -0.45
C PRO A 146 17.42 -4.34 -0.93
N ILE A 147 18.47 -3.90 -0.24
CA ILE A 147 19.26 -2.73 -0.66
C ILE A 147 20.05 -3.07 -1.93
N GLU A 148 20.66 -4.24 -1.97
CA GLU A 148 21.34 -4.77 -3.15
C GLU A 148 20.33 -5.55 -3.99
N LEU A 149 20.07 -5.04 -5.19
CA LEU A 149 19.09 -5.59 -6.12
C LEU A 149 19.78 -6.19 -7.34
N ASN A 150 19.26 -7.33 -7.76
CA ASN A 150 19.61 -8.03 -9.00
C ASN A 150 18.34 -8.55 -9.66
N GLU A 151 18.49 -9.13 -10.86
CA GLU A 151 17.39 -9.64 -11.66
C GLU A 151 16.65 -10.82 -11.03
N GLU A 152 17.12 -11.42 -9.94
CA GLU A 152 16.47 -12.54 -9.25
C GLU A 152 15.98 -12.16 -7.84
N SER A 153 16.21 -10.91 -7.43
CA SER A 153 15.91 -10.44 -6.08
C SER A 153 14.43 -10.59 -5.72
N ILE A 154 14.18 -10.97 -4.48
CA ILE A 154 12.85 -11.04 -3.87
C ILE A 154 12.84 -10.23 -2.57
N CYS A 155 11.66 -9.78 -2.17
CA CYS A 155 11.47 -9.08 -0.92
C CYS A 155 11.57 -10.04 0.26
N ARG A 156 12.19 -9.60 1.37
CA ARG A 156 12.42 -10.44 2.56
C ARG A 156 11.19 -10.48 3.46
N ILE A 157 10.05 -10.92 2.91
CA ILE A 157 8.79 -11.08 3.62
C ILE A 157 8.66 -12.56 4.03
N ARG A 158 8.53 -12.82 5.32
CA ARG A 158 8.38 -14.19 5.84
C ARG A 158 6.96 -14.70 5.61
N VAL A 159 6.84 -15.99 5.34
CA VAL A 159 5.55 -16.70 5.34
C VAL A 159 4.98 -16.73 6.77
N ASN A 160 3.66 -16.66 6.87
CA ASN A 160 2.85 -16.45 8.06
C ASN A 160 3.23 -15.20 8.87
N SER A 161 3.71 -14.15 8.20
CA SER A 161 4.02 -12.88 8.86
C SER A 161 2.85 -11.89 8.79
N GLN A 162 2.80 -10.96 9.75
CA GLN A 162 1.85 -9.84 9.74
C GLN A 162 1.89 -9.03 8.44
N LYS A 163 3.07 -8.90 7.81
CA LYS A 163 3.23 -8.19 6.54
C LYS A 163 2.57 -8.90 5.37
N GLU A 164 2.79 -10.21 5.27
CA GLU A 164 2.16 -11.03 4.23
C GLU A 164 0.65 -10.94 4.34
N ASP A 165 0.11 -11.09 5.55
CA ASP A 165 -1.32 -11.02 5.78
C ASP A 165 -1.88 -9.62 5.44
N LEU A 166 -1.18 -8.54 5.81
CA LEU A 166 -1.55 -7.19 5.37
C LEU A 166 -1.55 -7.04 3.84
N ILE A 167 -0.52 -7.54 3.16
CA ILE A 167 -0.44 -7.48 1.68
C ILE A 167 -1.57 -8.30 1.05
N ARG A 168 -1.88 -9.47 1.60
CA ARG A 168 -2.98 -10.31 1.11
C ARG A 168 -4.33 -9.62 1.24
N GLN A 169 -4.56 -8.90 2.34
CA GLN A 169 -5.82 -8.19 2.57
C GLN A 169 -5.89 -6.82 1.89
N ALA A 170 -4.77 -6.25 1.42
CA ALA A 170 -4.75 -4.95 0.75
C ALA A 170 -5.61 -4.94 -0.54
N ASP A 171 -6.53 -3.98 -0.62
CA ASP A 171 -7.38 -3.73 -1.79
C ASP A 171 -6.67 -2.84 -2.82
N LEU A 172 -5.89 -1.86 -2.35
CA LEU A 172 -5.16 -0.92 -3.18
C LEU A 172 -3.77 -0.65 -2.61
N ILE A 173 -2.77 -0.54 -3.48
CA ILE A 173 -1.41 -0.14 -3.11
C ILE A 173 -1.00 1.04 -3.98
N ILE A 174 -0.73 2.16 -3.33
CA ILE A 174 -0.29 3.40 -3.98
C ILE A 174 1.20 3.58 -3.69
N TRP A 175 2.00 3.81 -4.72
CA TRP A 175 3.42 4.08 -4.62
C TRP A 175 3.78 5.41 -5.28
N ASP A 176 4.00 6.43 -4.44
CA ASP A 176 4.37 7.77 -4.90
C ASP A 176 5.89 7.94 -5.13
N GLU A 177 6.24 8.86 -6.01
CA GLU A 177 7.60 9.08 -6.51
C GLU A 177 8.25 7.81 -7.09
N ALA A 178 7.47 6.98 -7.76
CA ALA A 178 7.91 5.73 -8.38
C ALA A 178 9.12 5.88 -9.34
N PRO A 179 9.23 6.95 -10.18
CA PRO A 179 10.40 7.15 -11.05
C PRO A 179 11.74 7.19 -10.35
N MET A 180 11.79 7.53 -9.06
CA MET A 180 13.03 7.55 -8.27
C MET A 180 13.57 6.15 -7.96
N THR A 181 12.74 5.12 -8.07
CA THR A 181 13.08 3.75 -7.68
C THR A 181 13.57 2.95 -8.88
N ASN A 182 14.64 2.17 -8.69
CA ASN A 182 15.14 1.24 -9.71
C ASN A 182 14.09 0.17 -10.03
N LYS A 183 13.90 -0.14 -11.32
CA LYS A 183 12.96 -1.17 -11.81
C LYS A 183 13.08 -2.50 -11.08
N LEU A 184 14.29 -2.91 -10.71
CA LEU A 184 14.56 -4.17 -10.02
C LEU A 184 13.82 -4.26 -8.67
N ALA A 185 13.57 -3.12 -8.02
CA ALA A 185 12.78 -3.09 -6.78
C ALA A 185 11.31 -3.44 -7.04
N PHE A 186 10.72 -2.88 -8.10
CA PHE A 186 9.34 -3.19 -8.51
C PHE A 186 9.22 -4.64 -8.94
N GLU A 187 10.21 -5.15 -9.68
CA GLU A 187 10.25 -6.55 -10.12
C GLU A 187 10.42 -7.52 -8.95
N ALA A 188 11.20 -7.14 -7.93
CA ALA A 188 11.32 -7.92 -6.70
C ALA A 188 10.00 -7.94 -5.91
N VAL A 189 9.28 -6.81 -5.84
CA VAL A 189 7.95 -6.73 -5.22
C VAL A 189 6.94 -7.58 -6.01
N ASP A 190 6.92 -7.49 -7.35
CA ASP A 190 6.05 -8.28 -8.21
C ASP A 190 6.27 -9.79 -8.00
N ARG A 191 7.51 -10.27 -8.08
CA ARG A 191 7.86 -11.67 -7.82
C ARG A 191 7.36 -12.13 -6.46
N THR A 192 7.58 -11.31 -5.43
CA THR A 192 7.17 -11.63 -4.07
C THR A 192 5.64 -11.70 -3.98
N PHE A 193 4.92 -10.73 -4.53
CA PHE A 193 3.46 -10.71 -4.45
C PHE A 193 2.83 -11.85 -5.22
N ARG A 194 3.36 -12.21 -6.39
CA ARG A 194 2.93 -13.42 -7.11
C ARG A 194 3.09 -14.67 -6.24
N ASP A 195 4.18 -14.76 -5.49
CA ASP A 195 4.43 -15.89 -4.60
C ASP A 195 3.48 -15.90 -3.38
N LEU A 196 3.22 -14.74 -2.78
CA LEU A 196 2.30 -14.62 -1.63
C LEU A 196 0.84 -14.86 -2.02
N MET A 197 0.43 -14.39 -3.21
CA MET A 197 -0.94 -14.41 -3.70
C MET A 197 -1.33 -15.71 -4.42
N LYS A 198 -0.36 -16.57 -4.79
CA LYS A 198 -0.64 -17.91 -5.35
C LYS A 198 -1.47 -18.79 -4.41
N VAL A 199 -1.36 -18.53 -3.10
CA VAL A 199 -2.10 -19.23 -2.04
C VAL A 199 -3.59 -18.89 -2.10
N THR A 200 -3.93 -17.68 -2.52
CA THR A 200 -5.32 -17.23 -2.67
C THR A 200 -5.94 -17.73 -3.99
N SER A 201 -5.18 -17.66 -5.09
CA SER A 201 -5.57 -18.25 -6.37
C SER A 201 -4.34 -18.56 -7.21
N ILE A 202 -4.31 -19.75 -7.81
CA ILE A 202 -3.21 -20.20 -8.68
C ILE A 202 -3.04 -19.29 -9.90
N SER A 203 -4.13 -18.70 -10.41
CA SER A 203 -4.11 -17.78 -11.55
C SER A 203 -3.32 -16.50 -11.28
N ASN A 204 -3.21 -16.08 -10.01
CA ASN A 204 -2.51 -14.84 -9.62
C ASN A 204 -1.01 -14.89 -9.90
N LYS A 205 -0.41 -16.08 -10.03
CA LYS A 205 1.03 -16.24 -10.36
C LYS A 205 1.41 -15.56 -11.67
N ASN A 206 0.47 -15.47 -12.61
CA ASN A 206 0.72 -14.93 -13.95
C ASN A 206 0.31 -13.46 -14.08
N LEU A 207 -0.34 -12.89 -13.05
CA LEU A 207 -0.77 -11.50 -13.05
C LEU A 207 0.31 -10.60 -12.43
N PRO A 208 0.49 -9.38 -12.95
CA PRO A 208 1.33 -8.36 -12.30
C PRO A 208 0.96 -8.21 -10.81
N PHE A 209 1.98 -8.15 -9.97
CA PHE A 209 1.86 -7.98 -8.52
C PHE A 209 0.90 -8.96 -7.85
N GLY A 210 0.80 -10.19 -8.36
CA GLY A 210 -0.08 -11.20 -7.79
C GLY A 210 -1.57 -10.87 -7.90
N GLY A 211 -1.95 -10.06 -8.90
CA GLY A 211 -3.34 -9.65 -9.14
C GLY A 211 -3.82 -8.47 -8.28
N LYS A 212 -2.92 -7.80 -7.56
CA LYS A 212 -3.26 -6.58 -6.81
C LYS A 212 -3.54 -5.39 -7.71
N VAL A 213 -4.30 -4.43 -7.19
CA VAL A 213 -4.42 -3.11 -7.80
C VAL A 213 -3.27 -2.23 -7.31
N ILE A 214 -2.39 -1.87 -8.23
CA ILE A 214 -1.20 -1.04 -7.97
C ILE A 214 -1.34 0.27 -8.73
N VAL A 215 -1.10 1.39 -8.05
CA VAL A 215 -1.05 2.73 -8.63
C VAL A 215 0.33 3.31 -8.36
N LEU A 216 1.12 3.49 -9.40
CA LEU A 216 2.39 4.21 -9.34
C LEU A 216 2.16 5.68 -9.67
N GLY A 217 2.88 6.54 -8.98
CA GLY A 217 2.80 7.99 -9.15
C GLY A 217 4.16 8.62 -9.36
N GLY A 218 4.24 9.66 -10.18
CA GLY A 218 5.42 10.53 -10.21
C GLY A 218 5.61 11.29 -11.51
N ASP A 219 6.77 11.92 -11.61
CA ASP A 219 7.20 12.66 -12.80
C ASP A 219 8.61 12.24 -13.21
N PHE A 220 8.74 11.60 -14.38
CA PHE A 220 10.02 11.24 -14.99
C PHE A 220 10.93 12.44 -15.29
N ARG A 221 10.42 13.67 -15.25
CA ARG A 221 11.22 14.90 -15.39
C ARG A 221 11.87 15.36 -14.08
N GLN A 222 11.49 14.78 -12.95
CA GLN A 222 12.10 15.08 -11.66
C GLN A 222 13.37 14.25 -11.47
N VAL A 223 13.33 13.27 -10.56
CA VAL A 223 14.49 12.48 -10.17
C VAL A 223 14.32 11.05 -10.65
N LEU A 224 15.22 10.64 -11.54
CA LEU A 224 15.37 9.24 -11.99
C LEU A 224 16.16 8.42 -10.98
N PRO A 225 16.24 7.09 -11.13
CA PRO A 225 16.96 6.24 -10.18
C PRO A 225 18.43 6.65 -10.05
N VAL A 226 18.88 6.85 -8.81
CA VAL A 226 20.27 7.27 -8.53
C VAL A 226 21.17 6.04 -8.55
N ILE A 227 21.96 5.88 -9.62
CA ILE A 227 22.94 4.81 -9.76
C ILE A 227 24.34 5.42 -9.86
N PRO A 228 25.20 5.26 -8.84
CA PRO A 228 26.54 5.84 -8.84
C PRO A 228 27.34 5.39 -10.07
N LYS A 229 27.94 6.36 -10.77
CA LYS A 229 28.80 6.15 -11.95
C LYS A 229 28.10 5.56 -13.18
N ALA A 230 26.77 5.46 -13.18
CA ALA A 230 26.02 5.00 -14.34
C ALA A 230 25.97 6.06 -15.46
N SER A 231 25.98 5.58 -16.70
CA SER A 231 25.67 6.34 -17.90
C SER A 231 24.18 6.69 -17.96
N ARG A 232 23.84 7.66 -18.82
CA ARG A 232 22.43 8.02 -19.08
C ARG A 232 21.60 6.83 -19.56
N ALA A 233 22.19 5.98 -20.40
CA ALA A 233 21.52 4.79 -20.91
C ALA A 233 21.19 3.82 -19.77
N GLU A 234 22.12 3.59 -18.85
CA GLU A 234 21.91 2.72 -17.69
C GLU A 234 20.81 3.27 -16.75
N ILE A 235 20.75 4.59 -16.52
CA ILE A 235 19.69 5.21 -15.72
C ILE A 235 18.30 5.02 -16.37
N VAL A 236 18.20 5.21 -17.68
CA VAL A 236 16.95 4.98 -18.43
C VAL A 236 16.57 3.50 -18.38
N MET A 237 17.54 2.60 -18.56
CA MET A 237 17.32 1.15 -18.47
C MET A 237 16.92 0.68 -17.07
N ALA A 238 17.27 1.43 -16.04
CA ALA A 238 16.86 1.19 -14.66
C ALA A 238 15.51 1.80 -14.29
N SER A 239 14.90 2.60 -15.17
CA SER A 239 13.58 3.20 -14.93
C SER A 239 12.45 2.17 -15.09
N ILE A 240 11.33 2.38 -14.41
CA ILE A 240 10.20 1.43 -14.41
C ILE A 240 9.61 1.18 -15.80
N ASN A 241 9.69 2.15 -16.70
CA ASN A 241 9.26 1.99 -18.10
C ASN A 241 10.09 0.97 -18.89
N SER A 242 11.30 0.64 -18.42
CA SER A 242 12.18 -0.38 -18.98
C SER A 242 12.01 -1.76 -18.31
N SER A 243 11.00 -1.92 -17.44
CA SER A 243 10.64 -3.18 -16.80
C SER A 243 9.69 -4.00 -17.67
N TYR A 244 9.73 -5.33 -17.53
CA TYR A 244 8.72 -6.21 -18.12
C TYR A 244 7.30 -5.92 -17.62
N LEU A 245 7.16 -5.26 -16.46
CA LEU A 245 5.87 -4.88 -15.89
C LEU A 245 5.18 -3.80 -16.71
N TRP A 246 5.94 -2.92 -17.36
CA TRP A 246 5.39 -1.73 -18.02
C TRP A 246 4.41 -2.05 -19.14
N LYS A 247 4.56 -3.19 -19.82
CA LYS A 247 3.62 -3.67 -20.85
C LYS A 247 2.21 -3.95 -20.35
N HIS A 248 2.04 -4.09 -19.03
CA HIS A 248 0.75 -4.29 -18.37
C HIS A 248 0.22 -3.00 -17.73
N CYS A 249 0.96 -1.90 -17.84
CA CYS A 249 0.66 -0.65 -17.16
C CYS A 249 -0.27 0.23 -18.00
N GLU A 250 -1.38 0.66 -17.41
CA GLU A 250 -2.23 1.70 -17.98
C GLU A 250 -1.73 3.08 -17.48
N VAL A 251 -1.36 3.95 -18.41
CA VAL A 251 -0.74 5.24 -18.11
C VAL A 251 -1.76 6.36 -18.25
N PHE A 252 -1.98 7.09 -17.16
CA PHE A 252 -2.77 8.31 -17.12
C PHE A 252 -1.88 9.54 -17.02
N ASN A 253 -2.29 10.63 -17.67
CA ASN A 253 -1.58 11.90 -17.64
C ASN A 253 -2.46 12.96 -16.98
N LEU A 254 -1.95 13.57 -15.91
CA LEU A 254 -2.47 14.80 -15.32
C LEU A 254 -1.69 15.97 -15.90
N THR A 255 -2.39 16.78 -16.68
CA THR A 255 -1.83 17.97 -17.32
C THR A 255 -2.22 19.26 -16.62
N ARG A 256 -3.24 19.21 -15.74
CA ARG A 256 -3.82 20.35 -15.04
C ARG A 256 -4.08 20.02 -13.58
#